data_AF-A0A6N9NYM2-F1
#
_entry.id   AF-A0A6N9NYM2-F1
#
_cell.length_a   1.000
_cell.length_b   1.000
_cell.length_c   1.000
_cell.angle_alpha   90.00
_cell.angle_beta   90.00
_cell.angle_gamma   90.00
#
_symmetry.space_group_name_H-M   'P 1'
#
loop_
_entity.id
_entity.type
_entity.pdbx_description
1 polymer ?
#
loop_
_entity_poly.entity_id
_entity_poly.type
_entity_poly.pdbx_seq_one_letter_code
_entity_poly.pdbx_strand_id
1 'polypeptide(L)'
;MNGEHIEVKQGYRRQVVYMEPQTEFETTKQAIRIKQLFTDFDADYCVLDTRNAGIAIYDALAKVLYDVERNVEYEPWSCMNDDNLRSRIVIAGQKEVVYSIKAQLETNSKIAVCMKNTLNSKMIELMVPNQEGVEELQRIVPDYETADVETQLFYERPFLETVALINEMIGLEYTVQNQTGLIKIEERSGARKDRYTSVSYGNYFIELLEQDLFSDSSEYEYVTFYN
;
A
#
# COMPACT_ATOMS: atom_id res chain seq x y z
N MET A 1 -27.77 22.14 23.56
CA MET A 1 -27.28 20.96 22.83
C MET A 1 -26.59 21.49 21.60
N ASN A 2 -25.26 21.61 21.63
CA ASN A 2 -24.49 22.05 20.48
C ASN A 2 -24.43 20.87 19.51
N GLY A 3 -25.15 20.98 18.40
CA GLY A 3 -24.93 20.10 17.26
C GLY A 3 -23.55 20.42 16.72
N GLU A 4 -22.57 19.56 17.03
CA GLU A 4 -21.29 19.59 16.34
C GLU A 4 -21.57 19.41 14.85
N HIS A 5 -21.31 20.47 14.10
CA HIS A 5 -21.19 20.39 12.65
C HIS A 5 -20.01 19.44 12.38
N ILE A 6 -20.31 18.17 12.10
CA ILE A 6 -19.32 17.25 11.53
C ILE A 6 -19.16 17.70 10.09
N GLU A 7 -18.15 18.53 9.85
CA GLU A 7 -17.69 18.83 8.50
C GLU A 7 -17.23 17.50 7.88
N VAL A 8 -18.04 16.95 6.96
CA VAL A 8 -17.64 15.77 6.18
C VAL A 8 -16.50 16.22 5.30
N LYS A 9 -15.27 15.93 5.71
CA LYS A 9 -14.10 16.13 4.85
C LYS A 9 -14.36 15.36 3.55
N GLN A 10 -14.40 16.10 2.43
CA GLN A 10 -14.33 15.50 1.10
C GLN A 10 -13.02 14.73 1.03
N GLY A 11 -13.11 13.41 1.06
CA GLY A 11 -11.96 12.52 1.07
C GLY A 11 -12.41 11.11 0.70
N TYR A 12 -11.47 10.29 0.27
CA TYR A 12 -11.79 8.93 -0.16
C TYR A 12 -11.72 7.99 1.03
N ARG A 13 -12.58 6.97 1.03
CA ARG A 13 -12.54 5.91 2.03
C ARG A 13 -11.34 5.00 1.71
N ARG A 14 -10.38 4.90 2.62
CA ARG A 14 -9.21 4.03 2.46
C ARG A 14 -9.40 2.75 3.26
N GLN A 15 -9.21 1.59 2.64
CA GLN A 15 -9.39 0.28 3.30
C GLN A 15 -8.17 -0.61 3.06
N VAL A 16 -7.61 -1.17 4.12
CA VAL A 16 -6.53 -2.17 4.05
C VAL A 16 -7.16 -3.56 4.11
N VAL A 17 -7.40 -4.14 2.94
CA VAL A 17 -8.16 -5.40 2.81
C VAL A 17 -7.29 -6.65 2.86
N TYR A 18 -6.00 -6.52 2.55
CA TYR A 18 -5.06 -7.64 2.48
C TYR A 18 -3.63 -7.19 2.74
N MET A 19 -2.86 -8.06 3.40
CA MET A 19 -1.42 -7.92 3.57
C MET A 19 -0.82 -9.32 3.61
N GLU A 20 0.42 -9.44 3.15
CA GLU A 20 1.23 -10.63 3.37
C GLU A 20 2.69 -10.23 3.62
N PRO A 21 3.39 -10.93 4.54
CA PRO A 21 4.80 -10.70 4.74
C PRO A 21 5.59 -11.32 3.60
N GLN A 22 6.73 -10.71 3.29
CA GLN A 22 7.65 -11.30 2.32
C GLN A 22 8.32 -12.55 2.89
N THR A 23 8.10 -13.69 2.23
CA THR A 23 8.69 -15.00 2.58
C THR A 23 9.77 -15.46 1.60
N GLU A 24 9.76 -14.92 0.39
CA GLU A 24 10.65 -15.30 -0.70
C GLU A 24 11.82 -14.31 -0.86
N PHE A 25 13.01 -14.84 -1.12
CA PHE A 25 14.24 -14.06 -1.28
C PHE A 25 14.64 -13.92 -2.75
N GLU A 26 14.10 -14.77 -3.63
CA GLU A 26 14.33 -14.69 -5.07
C GLU A 26 13.55 -13.54 -5.71
N THR A 27 14.27 -12.64 -6.38
CA THR A 27 13.72 -11.43 -7.02
C THR A 27 12.61 -11.72 -8.03
N THR A 28 12.79 -12.74 -8.88
CA THR A 28 11.82 -13.11 -9.91
C THR A 28 10.50 -13.59 -9.30
N LYS A 29 10.57 -14.44 -8.27
CA LYS A 29 9.38 -14.95 -7.60
C LYS A 29 8.64 -13.86 -6.81
N GLN A 30 9.37 -12.95 -6.17
CA GLN A 30 8.76 -11.76 -5.56
C GLN A 30 8.03 -10.91 -6.60
N ALA A 31 8.66 -10.67 -7.76
CA ALA A 31 8.03 -9.92 -8.85
C ALA A 31 6.77 -10.63 -9.39
N ILE A 32 6.82 -11.96 -9.58
CA ILE A 32 5.65 -12.76 -9.95
C ILE A 32 4.56 -12.63 -8.88
N ARG A 33 4.89 -12.72 -7.59
CA ARG A 33 3.91 -12.58 -6.51
C ARG A 33 3.24 -11.20 -6.49
N ILE A 34 4.00 -10.14 -6.75
CA ILE A 34 3.45 -8.79 -6.91
C ILE A 34 2.47 -8.72 -8.11
N LYS A 35 2.81 -9.34 -9.25
CA LYS A 35 1.91 -9.41 -10.42
C LYS A 35 0.64 -10.22 -10.13
N GLN A 36 0.77 -11.33 -9.40
CA GLN A 36 -0.36 -12.13 -8.94
C GLN A 36 -1.31 -11.29 -8.09
N LEU A 37 -0.80 -10.64 -7.04
CA LEU A 37 -1.62 -9.79 -6.17
C LEU A 37 -2.26 -8.62 -6.94
N PHE A 38 -1.50 -7.97 -7.81
CA PHE A 38 -2.02 -6.88 -8.63
C PHE A 38 -3.17 -7.33 -9.53
N THR A 39 -3.06 -8.53 -10.11
CA THR A 39 -4.11 -9.12 -10.97
C THR A 39 -5.30 -9.61 -10.15
N ASP A 40 -5.06 -10.27 -9.01
CA ASP A 40 -6.10 -10.85 -8.15
C ASP A 40 -6.99 -9.77 -7.53
N PHE A 41 -6.41 -8.61 -7.22
CA PHE A 41 -7.13 -7.46 -6.68
C PHE A 41 -7.61 -6.47 -7.75
N ASP A 42 -7.40 -6.78 -9.03
CA ASP A 42 -7.68 -5.86 -10.16
C ASP A 42 -7.16 -4.44 -9.89
N ALA A 43 -5.90 -4.35 -9.45
CA ALA A 43 -5.31 -3.12 -8.99
C ALA A 43 -4.94 -2.18 -10.15
N ASP A 44 -4.96 -0.88 -9.88
CA ASP A 44 -4.54 0.15 -10.84
C ASP A 44 -3.08 0.57 -10.66
N TYR A 45 -2.60 0.60 -9.42
CA TYR A 45 -1.30 1.15 -9.04
C TYR A 45 -0.48 0.18 -8.19
N CYS A 46 0.83 0.16 -8.43
CA CYS A 46 1.81 -0.55 -7.62
C CYS A 46 2.77 0.45 -6.98
N VAL A 47 2.62 0.70 -5.68
CA VAL A 47 3.54 1.55 -4.92
C VAL A 47 4.73 0.71 -4.47
N LEU A 48 5.93 1.02 -4.95
CA LEU A 48 7.12 0.18 -4.76
C LEU A 48 8.26 0.97 -4.13
N ASP A 49 8.84 0.45 -3.05
CA ASP A 49 10.14 0.94 -2.57
C ASP A 49 11.22 0.51 -3.56
N THR A 50 11.86 1.48 -4.21
CA THR A 50 12.93 1.22 -5.18
C THR A 50 14.29 1.65 -4.64
N ARG A 51 14.51 1.64 -3.33
CA ARG A 51 15.86 1.78 -2.76
C ARG A 51 16.53 0.42 -2.63
N ASN A 52 17.85 0.41 -2.74
CA ASN A 52 18.68 -0.77 -2.53
C ASN A 52 18.19 -1.98 -3.35
N ALA A 53 17.77 -3.06 -2.68
CA ALA A 53 17.26 -4.28 -3.31
C ALA A 53 15.98 -4.06 -4.14
N GLY A 54 15.18 -3.04 -3.84
CA GLY A 54 13.94 -2.73 -4.54
C GLY A 54 14.13 -2.40 -6.03
N ILE A 55 15.31 -1.90 -6.41
CA ILE A 55 15.63 -1.65 -7.82
C ILE A 55 15.65 -2.96 -8.62
N ALA A 56 16.16 -4.04 -8.04
CA ALA A 56 16.19 -5.34 -8.72
C ALA A 56 14.78 -5.91 -8.92
N ILE A 57 13.87 -5.66 -7.97
CA ILE A 57 12.45 -6.04 -8.09
C ILE A 57 11.79 -5.25 -9.21
N TYR A 58 12.01 -3.93 -9.27
CA TYR A 58 11.55 -3.12 -10.39
C TYR A 58 12.08 -3.63 -11.73
N ASP A 59 13.38 -3.91 -11.83
CA ASP A 59 14.00 -4.40 -13.08
C ASP A 59 13.40 -5.76 -13.52
N ALA A 60 12.89 -6.58 -12.59
CA ALA A 60 12.15 -7.80 -12.90
C ALA A 60 10.70 -7.51 -13.34
N LEU A 61 9.98 -6.62 -12.65
CA LEU A 61 8.61 -6.22 -12.99
C LEU A 61 8.52 -5.50 -14.35
N ALA A 62 9.60 -4.85 -14.77
CA ALA A 62 9.72 -4.16 -16.05
C ALA A 62 9.96 -5.09 -17.24
N LYS A 63 10.09 -6.40 -17.01
CA LYS A 63 10.22 -7.44 -18.03
C LYS A 63 8.93 -8.26 -18.11
N VAL A 64 8.78 -8.99 -19.21
CA VAL A 64 7.79 -10.05 -19.33
C VAL A 64 8.13 -11.14 -18.31
N LEU A 65 7.14 -11.55 -17.52
CA LEU A 65 7.28 -12.60 -16.51
C LEU A 65 6.30 -13.72 -16.78
N TYR A 66 6.76 -14.97 -16.71
CA TYR A 66 5.91 -16.15 -16.85
C TYR A 66 5.67 -16.79 -15.49
N ASP A 67 4.41 -16.87 -15.10
CA ASP A 67 3.93 -17.54 -13.90
C ASP A 67 3.64 -19.00 -14.23
N VAL A 68 4.57 -19.88 -13.83
CA VAL A 68 4.46 -21.32 -14.09
C VAL A 68 3.27 -21.94 -13.34
N GLU A 69 2.95 -21.43 -12.15
CA GLU A 69 1.87 -21.99 -11.32
C GLU A 69 0.50 -21.66 -11.90
N ARG A 70 0.33 -20.44 -12.42
CA ARG A 70 -0.93 -20.00 -13.03
C ARG A 70 -0.99 -20.22 -14.54
N ASN A 71 0.13 -20.59 -15.15
CA ASN A 71 0.27 -20.73 -16.60
C ASN A 71 -0.15 -19.44 -17.34
N VAL A 72 0.33 -18.29 -16.86
CA VAL A 72 0.00 -16.95 -17.37
C VAL A 72 1.30 -16.16 -17.61
N GLU A 73 1.30 -15.39 -18.69
CA GLU A 73 2.35 -14.40 -18.96
C GLU A 73 1.87 -13.01 -18.53
N TYR A 74 2.66 -12.33 -17.70
CA TYR A 74 2.40 -10.97 -17.27
C TYR A 74 3.14 -9.95 -18.15
N GLU A 75 2.40 -8.92 -18.57
CA GLU A 75 2.95 -7.80 -19.33
C GLU A 75 4.02 -7.03 -18.52
N PRO A 76 5.03 -6.43 -19.19
CA PRO A 76 6.04 -5.64 -18.52
C PRO A 76 5.44 -4.35 -17.95
N TRP A 77 5.96 -3.87 -16.83
CA TRP A 77 5.53 -2.60 -16.23
C TRP A 77 6.53 -1.46 -16.46
N SER A 78 6.07 -0.23 -16.27
CA SER A 78 6.88 0.99 -16.31
C SER A 78 6.58 1.89 -15.11
N CYS A 79 7.57 2.72 -14.74
CA CYS A 79 7.50 3.67 -13.63
C CYS A 79 6.79 4.97 -14.07
N MET A 80 5.87 5.45 -13.23
CA MET A 80 5.04 6.63 -13.50
C MET A 80 5.72 7.94 -13.12
N ASN A 81 6.53 7.93 -12.06
CA ASN A 81 7.05 9.14 -11.40
C ASN A 81 8.58 9.25 -11.38
N ASP A 82 9.30 8.41 -12.12
CA ASP A 82 10.76 8.45 -12.19
C ASP A 82 11.29 8.09 -13.58
N ASP A 83 11.71 9.11 -14.34
CA ASP A 83 12.23 8.94 -15.70
C ASP A 83 13.50 8.10 -15.77
N ASN A 84 14.35 8.15 -14.74
CA ASN A 84 15.56 7.35 -14.71
C ASN A 84 15.20 5.86 -14.62
N LEU A 85 14.27 5.48 -13.74
CA LEU A 85 13.77 4.10 -13.65
C LEU A 85 13.06 3.67 -14.93
N ARG A 86 12.19 4.54 -15.47
CA ARG A 86 11.49 4.30 -16.75
C ARG A 86 12.47 3.99 -17.89
N SER A 87 13.58 4.72 -17.97
CA SER A 87 14.58 4.53 -19.03
C SER A 87 15.47 3.28 -18.90
N ARG A 88 15.46 2.57 -17.76
CA ARG A 88 16.35 1.41 -17.52
C ARG A 88 16.02 0.25 -18.45
N ILE A 89 14.73 -0.02 -18.62
CA ILE A 89 14.21 -1.15 -19.39
C ILE A 89 12.99 -0.64 -20.15
N VAL A 90 13.11 -0.59 -21.47
CA VAL A 90 12.04 -0.13 -22.37
C VAL A 90 11.62 -1.29 -23.26
N ILE A 91 10.40 -1.76 -23.07
CA ILE A 91 9.80 -2.88 -23.82
C ILE A 91 8.45 -2.41 -24.36
N ALA A 92 8.12 -2.77 -25.59
CA ALA A 92 6.83 -2.45 -26.17
C ALA A 92 5.68 -3.08 -25.36
N GLY A 93 4.59 -2.32 -25.17
CA GLY A 93 3.43 -2.79 -24.40
C GLY A 93 3.59 -2.67 -22.88
N GLN A 94 4.55 -1.88 -22.39
CA GLN A 94 4.68 -1.62 -20.96
C GLN A 94 3.45 -0.91 -20.38
N LYS A 95 2.89 -1.46 -19.30
CA LYS A 95 1.83 -0.80 -18.52
C LYS A 95 2.45 0.14 -17.49
N GLU A 96 2.10 1.41 -17.57
CA GLU A 96 2.56 2.44 -16.63
C GLU A 96 1.72 2.36 -15.34
N VAL A 97 2.20 1.63 -14.34
CA VAL A 97 1.48 1.37 -13.08
C VAL A 97 2.34 1.49 -11.83
N VAL A 98 3.66 1.57 -11.96
CA VAL A 98 4.56 1.55 -10.79
C VAL A 98 4.84 2.97 -10.31
N TYR A 99 4.41 3.28 -9.09
CA TYR A 99 4.81 4.49 -8.39
C TYR A 99 6.02 4.18 -7.49
N SER A 100 7.18 4.71 -7.85
CA SER A 100 8.42 4.52 -7.09
C SER A 100 8.47 5.43 -5.86
N ILE A 101 8.77 4.85 -4.70
CA ILE A 101 9.16 5.59 -3.50
C ILE A 101 10.65 5.39 -3.26
N LYS A 102 11.37 6.51 -3.22
CA LYS A 102 12.78 6.58 -2.78
C LYS A 102 12.83 7.24 -1.42
N ALA A 103 12.49 6.48 -0.40
CA ALA A 103 12.35 6.90 1.00
C ALA A 103 13.61 7.63 1.55
N GLN A 104 13.65 8.96 1.45
CA GLN A 104 14.65 9.80 2.12
C GLN A 104 14.10 10.30 3.46
N LEU A 105 14.94 10.84 4.34
CA LEU A 105 14.53 11.29 5.68
C LEU A 105 13.33 12.25 5.63
N GLU A 106 13.35 13.23 4.73
CA GLU A 106 12.26 14.19 4.59
C GLU A 106 10.96 13.52 4.12
N THR A 107 11.04 12.68 3.07
CA THR A 107 9.89 11.91 2.57
C THR A 107 9.33 10.98 3.64
N ASN A 108 10.20 10.30 4.41
CA ASN A 108 9.78 9.42 5.51
C ASN A 108 9.09 10.20 6.63
N SER A 109 9.57 11.40 6.94
CA SER A 109 8.90 12.28 7.90
C SER A 109 7.52 12.69 7.39
N LYS A 110 7.36 12.99 6.09
CA LYS A 110 6.06 13.32 5.47
C LYS A 110 5.10 12.13 5.51
N ILE A 111 5.58 10.93 5.13
CA ILE A 111 4.83 9.67 5.18
C ILE A 111 4.36 9.38 6.61
N ALA A 112 5.24 9.54 7.60
CA ALA A 112 4.93 9.34 9.01
C ALA A 112 3.80 10.27 9.49
N VAL A 113 3.88 11.56 9.15
CA VAL A 113 2.85 12.55 9.50
C VAL A 113 1.54 12.25 8.77
N CYS A 114 1.58 11.90 7.48
CA CYS A 114 0.41 11.50 6.69
C CYS A 114 -0.31 10.30 7.33
N MET A 115 0.43 9.25 7.68
CA MET A 115 -0.14 8.06 8.32
C MET A 115 -0.76 8.39 9.67
N LYS A 116 -0.06 9.15 10.53
CA LYS A 116 -0.59 9.61 11.82
C LYS A 116 -1.90 10.40 11.66
N ASN A 117 -1.93 11.33 10.71
CA ASN A 117 -3.11 12.15 10.47
C ASN A 117 -4.29 11.29 10.01
N THR A 118 -4.05 10.36 9.08
CA THR A 118 -5.08 9.46 8.53
C THR A 118 -5.69 8.57 9.62
N LEU A 119 -4.86 8.03 10.52
CA LEU A 119 -5.31 7.26 11.68
C LEU A 119 -6.15 8.12 12.64
N ASN A 120 -5.67 9.31 13.00
CA ASN A 120 -6.38 10.21 13.91
C ASN A 120 -7.73 10.68 13.35
N SER A 121 -7.81 10.91 12.04
CA SER A 121 -9.04 11.31 11.36
C SER A 121 -9.94 10.14 10.99
N LYS A 122 -9.56 8.90 11.32
CA LYS A 122 -10.31 7.67 10.98
C LYS A 122 -10.62 7.54 9.48
N MET A 123 -9.69 7.98 8.63
CA MET A 123 -9.84 7.94 7.17
C MET A 123 -9.33 6.63 6.55
N ILE A 124 -8.72 5.77 7.38
CA ILE A 124 -8.26 4.44 7.00
C ILE A 124 -8.93 3.39 7.87
N GLU A 125 -9.49 2.37 7.23
CA GLU A 125 -10.10 1.22 7.87
C GLU A 125 -9.15 0.01 7.78
N LEU A 126 -8.98 -0.66 8.91
CA LEU A 126 -8.25 -1.91 9.02
C LEU A 126 -9.25 -3.06 9.27
N MET A 127 -8.83 -4.29 8.98
CA MET A 127 -9.65 -5.48 9.26
C MET A 127 -10.00 -5.57 10.75
N VAL A 128 -11.15 -6.15 11.04
CA VAL A 128 -11.58 -6.46 12.42
C VAL A 128 -10.57 -7.39 13.11
N PRO A 129 -10.56 -7.46 14.46
CA PRO A 129 -9.74 -8.41 15.18
C PRO A 129 -9.97 -9.85 14.70
N ASN A 130 -8.94 -10.70 14.73
CA ASN A 130 -9.02 -12.07 14.21
C ASN A 130 -10.17 -12.90 14.80
N GLN A 131 -10.51 -12.74 16.09
CA GLN A 131 -11.66 -13.43 16.69
C GLN A 131 -12.98 -13.09 15.96
N GLU A 132 -13.24 -11.81 15.70
CA GLU A 132 -14.42 -11.36 14.97
C GLU A 132 -14.36 -11.80 13.50
N GLY A 133 -13.17 -11.76 12.90
CA GLY A 133 -12.95 -12.25 11.54
C GLY A 133 -13.29 -13.73 11.37
N VAL A 134 -12.90 -14.58 12.33
CA VAL A 134 -13.23 -16.02 12.34
C VAL A 134 -14.74 -16.23 12.47
N GLU A 135 -15.42 -15.48 13.34
CA GLU A 135 -16.88 -15.55 13.46
C GLU A 135 -17.59 -15.18 12.16
N GLU A 136 -17.09 -14.18 11.43
CA GLU A 136 -17.62 -13.81 10.12
C GLU A 136 -17.32 -14.88 9.05
N LEU A 137 -16.11 -15.43 9.01
CA LEU A 137 -15.73 -16.50 8.09
C LEU A 137 -16.63 -17.73 8.24
N GLN A 138 -16.95 -18.15 9.46
CA GLN A 138 -17.89 -19.25 9.73
C GLN A 138 -19.29 -18.99 9.18
N ARG A 139 -19.71 -17.71 9.11
CA ARG A 139 -21.03 -17.33 8.58
C ARG A 139 -21.04 -17.28 7.06
N ILE A 140 -19.96 -16.79 6.43
CA ILE A 140 -19.96 -16.40 5.00
C ILE A 140 -19.24 -17.39 4.08
N VAL A 141 -18.36 -18.24 4.61
CA VAL A 141 -17.60 -19.22 3.82
C VAL A 141 -18.15 -20.62 4.12
N PRO A 142 -18.99 -21.18 3.22
CA PRO A 142 -19.39 -22.58 3.32
C PRO A 142 -18.14 -23.46 3.39
N ASP A 143 -18.09 -24.37 4.35
CA ASP A 143 -17.00 -25.31 4.60
C ASP A 143 -15.75 -24.75 5.32
N TYR A 144 -15.71 -23.49 5.76
CA TYR A 144 -14.57 -23.00 6.55
C TYR A 144 -14.34 -23.83 7.84
N GLU A 145 -15.41 -24.19 8.57
CA GLU A 145 -15.31 -24.98 9.81
C GLU A 145 -14.72 -26.39 9.59
N THR A 146 -14.96 -26.97 8.41
CA THR A 146 -14.56 -28.35 8.06
C THR A 146 -13.32 -28.41 7.19
N ALA A 147 -12.81 -27.25 6.74
CA ALA A 147 -11.59 -27.13 5.96
C ALA A 147 -10.37 -27.57 6.77
N ASP A 148 -9.30 -27.96 6.05
CA ASP A 148 -8.01 -28.23 6.67
C ASP A 148 -7.37 -26.94 7.24
N VAL A 149 -6.35 -27.13 8.08
CA VAL A 149 -5.68 -26.04 8.80
C VAL A 149 -5.02 -25.03 7.86
N GLU A 150 -4.47 -25.47 6.72
CA GLU A 150 -3.82 -24.55 5.78
C GLU A 150 -4.86 -23.68 5.08
N THR A 151 -5.98 -24.27 4.69
CA THR A 151 -7.12 -23.57 4.10
C THR A 151 -7.76 -22.58 5.09
N GLN A 152 -7.94 -22.97 6.35
CA GLN A 152 -8.43 -22.05 7.39
C GLN A 152 -7.46 -20.87 7.58
N LEU A 153 -6.16 -21.15 7.70
CA LEU A 153 -5.13 -20.12 7.85
C LEU A 153 -5.07 -19.17 6.65
N PHE A 154 -5.33 -19.67 5.44
CA PHE A 154 -5.43 -18.84 4.24
C PHE A 154 -6.55 -17.80 4.37
N TYR A 155 -7.75 -18.23 4.78
CA TYR A 155 -8.89 -17.32 5.00
C TYR A 155 -8.67 -16.35 6.16
N GLU A 156 -8.02 -16.80 7.23
CA GLU A 156 -7.75 -15.97 8.42
C GLU A 156 -6.62 -14.96 8.24
N ARG A 157 -5.75 -15.17 7.25
CA ARG A 157 -4.52 -14.40 7.05
C ARG A 157 -4.73 -12.88 7.06
N PRO A 158 -5.72 -12.29 6.37
CA PRO A 158 -5.93 -10.84 6.39
C PRO A 158 -6.11 -10.26 7.79
N PHE A 159 -6.80 -10.99 8.68
CA PHE A 159 -7.03 -10.56 10.05
C PHE A 159 -5.77 -10.73 10.92
N LEU A 160 -5.07 -11.85 10.77
CA LEU A 160 -3.81 -12.10 11.49
C LEU A 160 -2.73 -11.06 11.13
N GLU A 161 -2.62 -10.74 9.84
CA GLU A 161 -1.67 -9.75 9.34
C GLU A 161 -2.03 -8.32 9.77
N THR A 162 -3.33 -8.03 9.94
CA THR A 162 -3.80 -6.77 10.51
C THR A 162 -3.44 -6.64 11.99
N VAL A 163 -3.61 -7.70 12.77
CA VAL A 163 -3.16 -7.73 14.18
C VAL A 163 -1.64 -7.54 14.26
N ALA A 164 -0.88 -8.20 13.38
CA ALA A 164 0.57 -8.04 13.29
C ALA A 164 0.97 -6.60 12.95
N LEU A 165 0.31 -5.96 11.97
CA LEU A 165 0.51 -4.55 11.62
C LEU A 165 0.26 -3.63 12.82
N ILE A 166 -0.84 -3.80 13.55
CA ILE A 166 -1.16 -2.97 14.72
C ILE A 166 -0.08 -3.09 15.79
N ASN A 167 0.35 -4.31 16.11
CA ASN A 167 1.42 -4.55 17.06
C ASN A 167 2.75 -3.95 16.61
N GLU A 168 3.04 -4.04 15.31
CA GLU A 168 4.21 -3.41 14.69
C GLU A 168 4.18 -1.90 14.92
N MET A 169 3.05 -1.23 14.59
CA MET A 169 2.87 0.21 14.75
C MET A 169 2.95 0.68 16.21
N ILE A 170 2.39 -0.07 17.17
CA ILE A 170 2.49 0.23 18.61
C ILE A 170 3.96 0.14 19.09
N GLY A 171 4.73 -0.76 18.50
CA GLY A 171 6.14 -0.97 18.84
C GLY A 171 7.10 0.08 18.27
N LEU A 172 6.66 0.95 17.36
CA LEU A 172 7.52 1.95 16.72
C LEU A 172 7.91 3.07 17.70
N GLU A 173 9.16 3.47 17.60
CA GLU A 173 9.71 4.63 18.30
C GLU A 173 9.96 5.76 17.31
N TYR A 174 9.86 7.00 17.78
CA TYR A 174 10.14 8.16 16.94
C TYR A 174 11.14 9.08 17.63
N THR A 175 12.00 9.70 16.81
CA THR A 175 12.89 10.77 17.23
C THR A 175 12.61 12.01 16.38
N VAL A 176 12.69 13.18 17.01
CA VAL A 176 12.57 14.47 16.31
C VAL A 176 13.97 15.06 16.19
N GLN A 177 14.39 15.36 14.97
CA GLN A 177 15.70 15.96 14.75
C GLN A 177 15.69 17.43 15.14
N ASN A 178 16.49 17.78 16.16
CA ASN A 178 16.51 19.12 16.76
C ASN A 178 16.74 20.26 15.76
N GLN A 179 17.44 20.02 14.66
CA GLN A 179 17.78 21.06 13.68
C GLN A 179 16.72 21.24 12.59
N THR A 180 16.08 20.17 12.15
CA THR A 180 15.18 20.18 10.98
C THR A 180 13.71 19.98 11.37
N GLY A 181 13.43 19.55 12.59
CA GLY A 181 12.09 19.15 13.04
C GLY A 181 11.59 17.85 12.40
N LEU A 182 12.42 17.18 11.58
CA LEU A 182 12.02 15.97 10.88
C LEU A 182 11.87 14.80 11.84
N ILE A 183 10.82 14.01 11.60
CA ILE A 183 10.50 12.81 12.37
C ILE A 183 11.20 11.63 11.72
N LYS A 184 11.95 10.88 12.52
CA LYS A 184 12.51 9.58 12.14
C LYS A 184 11.81 8.50 12.94
N ILE A 185 11.24 7.52 12.25
CA ILE A 185 10.58 6.37 12.85
C ILE A 185 11.51 5.16 12.75
N GLU A 186 11.67 4.46 13.88
CA GLU A 186 12.54 3.30 14.01
C GLU A 186 11.82 2.20 14.77
N GLU A 187 12.09 0.97 14.36
CA GLU A 187 11.69 -0.24 15.06
C GLU A 187 12.54 -0.44 16.32
N ARG A 188 11.96 -1.08 17.35
CA ARG A 188 12.74 -1.58 18.47
C ARG A 188 13.74 -2.63 18.00
N SER A 189 14.85 -2.75 18.71
CA SER A 189 15.86 -3.78 18.42
C SER A 189 15.23 -5.18 18.33
N GLY A 190 15.41 -5.85 17.19
CA GLY A 190 14.86 -7.19 16.91
C GLY A 190 13.42 -7.21 16.38
N ALA A 191 12.74 -6.07 16.27
CA ALA A 191 11.44 -5.95 15.63
C ALA A 191 11.56 -5.67 14.12
N ARG A 192 10.44 -5.72 13.41
CA ARG A 192 10.32 -5.35 11.99
C ARG A 192 9.46 -4.11 11.84
N LYS A 193 9.56 -3.45 10.68
CA LYS A 193 8.68 -2.34 10.28
C LYS A 193 8.15 -2.49 8.85
N ASP A 194 8.17 -3.71 8.31
CA ASP A 194 7.90 -3.99 6.90
C ASP A 194 6.43 -3.73 6.55
N ARG A 195 5.48 -4.11 7.43
CA ARG A 195 4.04 -3.88 7.21
C ARG A 195 3.68 -2.42 7.34
N TYR A 196 4.19 -1.76 8.39
CA TYR A 196 4.02 -0.32 8.58
C TYR A 196 4.54 0.46 7.36
N THR A 197 5.73 0.11 6.88
CA THR A 197 6.34 0.77 5.73
C THR A 197 5.46 0.60 4.48
N SER A 198 5.01 -0.63 4.19
CA SER A 198 4.12 -0.91 3.05
C SER A 198 2.81 -0.12 3.11
N VAL A 199 2.09 -0.19 4.25
CA VAL A 199 0.80 0.49 4.41
C VAL A 199 0.95 2.01 4.39
N SER A 200 1.97 2.55 5.06
CA SER A 200 2.19 4.00 5.10
C SER A 200 2.60 4.57 3.74
N TYR A 201 3.32 3.80 2.92
CA TYR A 201 3.66 4.15 1.55
C TYR A 201 2.42 4.20 0.65
N GLY A 202 1.58 3.16 0.70
CA GLY A 202 0.30 3.15 0.00
C GLY A 202 -0.57 4.32 0.42
N ASN A 203 -0.71 4.56 1.73
CA ASN A 203 -1.49 5.67 2.26
C ASN A 203 -0.99 7.05 1.80
N TYR A 204 0.34 7.24 1.76
CA TYR A 204 0.93 8.48 1.28
C TYR A 204 0.73 8.67 -0.23
N PHE A 205 0.82 7.60 -1.02
CA PHE A 205 0.50 7.67 -2.45
C PHE A 205 -0.96 8.08 -2.68
N ILE A 206 -1.91 7.51 -1.93
CA ILE A 206 -3.32 7.91 -2.03
C ILE A 206 -3.49 9.39 -1.69
N GLU A 207 -2.83 9.91 -0.66
CA GLU A 207 -2.87 11.35 -0.34
C GLU A 207 -2.41 12.23 -1.51
N LEU A 208 -1.36 11.82 -2.22
CA LEU A 208 -0.88 12.55 -3.41
C LEU A 208 -1.89 12.45 -4.55
N LEU A 209 -2.42 11.26 -4.81
CA LEU A 209 -3.43 11.05 -5.84
C LEU A 209 -4.70 11.87 -5.58
N GLU A 210 -5.13 11.96 -4.32
CA GLU A 210 -6.26 12.79 -3.91
C GLU A 210 -5.99 14.27 -4.22
N GLN A 211 -4.79 14.77 -3.89
CA GLN A 211 -4.41 16.16 -4.16
C GLN A 211 -4.45 16.47 -5.66
N ASP A 212 -3.92 15.57 -6.49
CA ASP A 212 -3.92 15.72 -7.95
C ASP A 212 -5.36 15.76 -8.50
N LEU A 213 -6.22 14.84 -8.05
CA LEU A 213 -7.63 14.78 -8.46
C LEU A 213 -8.41 16.04 -8.04
N PHE A 214 -8.14 16.58 -6.84
CA PHE A 214 -8.78 17.81 -6.38
C PHE A 214 -8.26 19.05 -7.10
N SER A 215 -6.97 19.12 -7.44
CA SER A 215 -6.44 20.23 -8.24
C SER A 215 -7.09 20.32 -9.62
N ASP A 216 -7.29 19.18 -10.28
CA ASP A 216 -7.91 19.12 -11.61
C ASP A 216 -9.39 19.55 -11.58
N SER A 217 -10.09 19.31 -10.46
CA SER A 217 -11.48 19.73 -10.28
C SER A 217 -11.67 21.24 -10.06
N SER A 218 -10.61 21.95 -9.65
CA SER A 218 -10.67 23.38 -9.30
C SER A 218 -10.55 24.33 -10.50
N GLU A 219 -10.13 23.84 -11.67
CA GLU A 219 -10.02 24.65 -12.90
C GLU A 219 -11.35 24.82 -13.67
N TYR A 220 -12.46 24.21 -13.20
CA TYR A 220 -13.78 24.28 -13.85
C TYR A 220 -14.77 25.25 -13.19
N GLU A 221 -14.32 26.43 -12.75
CA GLU A 221 -15.24 27.49 -12.33
C GLU A 221 -14.85 28.85 -12.96
N TYR A 222 -15.87 29.54 -13.47
CA TYR A 222 -15.87 30.83 -14.21
C TYR A 222 -15.72 30.79 -15.74
N VAL A 223 -16.72 30.23 -16.43
CA VAL A 223 -17.18 30.83 -17.70
C VAL A 223 -18.21 31.91 -17.36
N THR A 224 -17.80 33.17 -17.38
CA THR A 224 -18.75 34.28 -17.39
C THR A 224 -19.45 34.26 -18.76
N PHE A 225 -20.71 33.82 -18.78
CA PHE A 225 -21.57 34.02 -19.93
C PHE A 225 -21.80 35.52 -20.09
N TYR A 226 -21.16 36.12 -21.10
CA TYR A 226 -21.59 37.40 -21.64
C TYR A 226 -22.65 37.11 -22.73
N ASN A 227 -23.87 37.61 -22.52
CA ASN A 227 -24.82 38.00 -23.56
C ASN A 227 -25.73 39.09 -23.00
#